data_AF-A0A0J8QYI3-F1
#
_entry.id   AF-A0A0J8QYI3-F1
#
_cell.length_a   1.000
_cell.length_b   1.000
_cell.length_c   1.000
_cell.angle_alpha   90.00
_cell.angle_beta   90.00
_cell.angle_gamma   90.00
#
_symmetry.space_group_name_H-M   'P 1'
#
loop_
_entity.id
_entity.type
_entity.pdbx_description
1 polymer ?
#
loop_
_entity_poly.entity_id
_entity_poly.type
_entity_poly.pdbx_seq_one_letter_code
_entity_poly.pdbx_strand_id
1 'polypeptide(L)'
;MDQRQGDFIDSKHDLDALNRFTSGRWLWNERQQLAARYVKFNITKLLKLAAASIGSESCAEVVKLSEGQYNKVFQLTMHDGREVIAKLPNPNAGRLHFTTASEVATMDFLRNTLHLPVPKVHAWSSRASDNAVGAEYIIMEKQAGTMLSDMWETMRGKQKAQIVKQIVDIEKTIASTKFTKLGALYYKRDLPSSDHDTVLYVDRAGNEGPQLRRT
;
A
#
# COMPACT_ATOMS: atom_id res chain seq x y z
N MET A 1 23.30 18.25 -38.57
CA MET A 1 21.91 18.28 -38.07
C MET A 1 21.64 16.91 -37.47
N ASP A 2 22.37 16.58 -36.41
CA ASP A 2 22.06 16.86 -34.99
C ASP A 2 21.07 15.83 -34.44
N GLN A 3 21.66 14.70 -34.06
CA GLN A 3 21.07 13.64 -33.23
C GLN A 3 20.96 14.19 -31.81
N ARG A 4 19.73 14.36 -31.31
CA ARG A 4 19.51 14.47 -29.86
C ARG A 4 19.06 13.13 -29.32
N GLN A 5 20.09 12.35 -28.95
CA GLN A 5 20.02 11.25 -28.00
C GLN A 5 19.31 11.76 -26.75
N GLY A 6 18.18 11.16 -26.38
CA GLY A 6 17.58 11.39 -25.07
C GLY A 6 18.56 10.91 -24.01
N ASP A 7 19.00 11.82 -23.15
CA ASP A 7 19.91 11.54 -22.05
C ASP A 7 19.32 10.44 -21.16
N PHE A 8 19.90 9.25 -21.25
CA PHE A 8 19.78 8.22 -20.21
C PHE A 8 20.50 8.77 -18.97
N ILE A 9 19.72 9.22 -18.00
CA ILE A 9 20.22 9.51 -16.65
C ILE A 9 20.86 8.23 -16.10
N ASP A 10 22.09 8.34 -15.60
CA ASP A 10 23.00 7.30 -15.15
C ASP A 10 22.32 6.15 -14.36
N SER A 11 21.96 5.10 -15.11
CA SER A 11 21.08 4.02 -14.65
C SER A 11 21.67 3.07 -13.60
N LYS A 12 22.97 3.12 -13.30
CA LYS A 12 23.57 2.18 -12.34
C LYS A 12 23.69 2.71 -10.91
N HIS A 13 23.80 4.03 -10.71
CA HIS A 13 23.89 4.61 -9.37
C HIS A 13 22.52 4.99 -8.77
N ASP A 14 21.48 5.16 -9.60
CA ASP A 14 20.16 5.60 -9.12
C ASP A 14 19.18 4.44 -8.82
N LEU A 15 19.29 3.30 -9.53
CA LEU A 15 18.45 2.11 -9.24
C LEU A 15 18.68 1.55 -7.84
N ASP A 16 19.91 1.65 -7.34
CA ASP A 16 20.26 1.19 -6.00
C ASP A 16 19.65 2.08 -4.91
N ALA A 17 19.40 3.37 -5.21
CA ALA A 17 18.73 4.30 -4.31
C ALA A 17 17.25 3.94 -4.10
N LEU A 18 16.61 3.25 -5.06
CA LEU A 18 15.24 2.75 -4.92
C LEU A 18 15.13 1.71 -3.79
N ASN A 19 16.19 0.91 -3.59
CA ASN A 19 16.25 -0.13 -2.58
C ASN A 19 16.58 0.41 -1.18
N ARG A 20 17.26 1.56 -1.09
CA ARG A 20 17.84 2.11 0.15
C ARG A 20 16.96 3.17 0.80
N PHE A 21 17.20 3.45 2.07
CA PHE A 21 16.63 4.63 2.73
C PHE A 21 17.51 5.86 2.43
N THR A 22 16.89 6.93 1.97
CA THR A 22 17.41 8.18 1.44
C THR A 22 16.77 9.42 2.09
N SER A 23 15.65 9.30 2.82
CA SER A 23 14.92 10.44 3.40
C SER A 23 15.50 11.00 4.72
N GLY A 24 16.62 10.46 5.21
CA GLY A 24 17.24 10.95 6.44
C GLY A 24 18.38 10.07 6.95
N ARG A 25 18.94 10.46 8.10
CA ARG A 25 20.05 9.78 8.78
C ARG A 25 19.74 9.61 10.26
N TRP A 26 20.42 8.66 10.91
CA TRP A 26 20.28 8.44 12.35
C TRP A 26 21.56 8.79 13.07
N LEU A 27 21.42 9.47 14.22
CA LEU A 27 22.54 9.75 15.11
C LEU A 27 23.08 8.48 15.79
N TRP A 28 22.24 7.46 15.96
CA TRP A 28 22.60 6.19 16.61
C TRP A 28 22.20 4.99 15.76
N ASN A 29 23.04 3.95 15.73
CA ASN A 29 22.81 2.69 15.00
C ASN A 29 22.47 2.86 13.52
N GLU A 30 23.05 3.85 12.83
CA GLU A 30 22.70 4.18 11.45
C GLU A 30 22.75 2.98 10.50
N ARG A 31 23.81 2.17 10.58
CA ARG A 31 23.95 0.99 9.72
C ARG A 31 22.80 0.00 9.92
N GLN A 32 22.39 -0.24 11.16
CA GLN A 32 21.27 -1.12 11.48
C GLN A 32 19.94 -0.52 11.00
N GLN A 33 19.75 0.80 11.14
CA GLN A 33 18.53 1.48 10.70
C GLN A 33 18.37 1.45 9.17
N LEU A 34 19.48 1.64 8.44
CA LEU A 34 19.53 1.54 6.98
C LEU A 34 19.28 0.09 6.52
N ALA A 35 19.92 -0.89 7.16
CA ALA A 35 19.73 -2.30 6.83
C ALA A 35 18.28 -2.76 7.07
N ALA A 36 17.66 -2.32 8.16
CA ALA A 36 16.27 -2.63 8.49
C ALA A 36 15.24 -1.98 7.54
N ARG A 37 15.68 -1.03 6.69
CA ARG A 37 14.87 -0.33 5.68
C ARG A 37 15.37 -0.54 4.26
N TYR A 38 16.25 -1.51 4.06
CA TYR A 38 16.67 -1.93 2.75
C TYR A 38 15.71 -2.99 2.24
N VAL A 39 15.20 -2.81 1.02
CA VAL A 39 14.35 -3.80 0.34
C VAL A 39 15.04 -4.19 -0.94
N LYS A 40 15.40 -5.47 -1.09
CA LYS A 40 15.89 -6.00 -2.36
C LYS A 40 14.69 -6.43 -3.19
N PHE A 41 14.52 -5.86 -4.37
CA PHE A 41 13.45 -6.24 -5.28
C PHE A 41 13.85 -6.03 -6.74
N ASN A 42 13.11 -6.65 -7.65
CA ASN A 42 13.29 -6.47 -9.09
C ASN A 42 12.31 -5.41 -9.61
N ILE A 43 12.81 -4.18 -9.83
CA ILE A 43 12.00 -3.07 -10.33
C ILE A 43 11.35 -3.40 -11.67
N THR A 44 12.06 -3.99 -12.63
CA THR A 44 11.50 -4.31 -13.96
C THR A 44 10.30 -5.25 -13.85
N LYS A 45 10.36 -6.23 -12.95
CA LYS A 45 9.24 -7.15 -12.70
C LYS A 45 8.08 -6.44 -11.99
N LEU A 46 8.37 -5.55 -11.05
CA LEU A 46 7.36 -4.71 -10.39
C LEU A 46 6.60 -3.84 -11.40
N LEU A 47 7.31 -3.18 -12.32
CA LEU A 47 6.68 -2.30 -13.33
C LEU A 47 5.80 -3.08 -14.31
N LYS A 48 6.29 -4.24 -14.80
CA LYS A 48 5.50 -5.11 -15.67
C LYS A 48 4.23 -5.61 -14.97
N LEU A 49 4.35 -5.98 -13.70
CA LEU A 49 3.22 -6.44 -12.90
C LEU A 49 2.21 -5.32 -12.67
N ALA A 50 2.68 -4.12 -12.33
CA ALA A 50 1.83 -2.95 -12.13
C ALA A 50 1.05 -2.59 -13.41
N ALA A 51 1.71 -2.51 -14.56
CA ALA A 51 1.07 -2.26 -15.85
C ALA A 51 -0.01 -3.32 -16.16
N ALA A 52 0.35 -4.61 -16.04
CA ALA A 52 -0.59 -5.71 -16.26
C ALA A 52 -1.79 -5.67 -15.31
N SER A 53 -1.60 -5.29 -14.05
CA SER A 53 -2.68 -5.25 -13.03
C SER A 53 -3.81 -4.26 -13.33
N ILE A 54 -3.55 -3.27 -14.21
CA ILE A 54 -4.55 -2.29 -14.65
C ILE A 54 -4.80 -2.35 -16.17
N GLY A 55 -4.24 -3.34 -16.85
CA GLY A 55 -4.41 -3.52 -18.30
C GLY A 55 -3.72 -2.43 -19.13
N SER A 56 -2.57 -1.92 -18.68
CA SER A 56 -1.69 -1.04 -19.45
C SER A 56 -0.54 -1.85 -20.07
N GLU A 57 0.02 -1.35 -21.18
CA GLU A 57 1.14 -1.98 -21.88
C GLU A 57 2.45 -1.89 -21.08
N SER A 58 2.75 -0.71 -20.53
CA SER A 58 4.02 -0.46 -19.84
C SER A 58 3.96 0.75 -18.90
N CYS A 59 4.98 0.84 -18.04
CA CYS A 59 5.22 1.98 -17.15
C CYS A 59 6.17 2.96 -17.85
N ALA A 60 5.77 4.22 -17.96
CA ALA A 60 6.55 5.29 -18.57
C ALA A 60 7.47 5.98 -17.55
N GLU A 61 7.02 6.14 -16.30
CA GLU A 61 7.75 6.88 -15.28
C GLU A 61 7.64 6.20 -13.91
N VAL A 62 8.72 6.28 -13.13
CA VAL A 62 8.78 5.79 -11.76
C VAL A 62 9.31 6.90 -10.87
N VAL A 63 8.51 7.31 -9.89
CA VAL A 63 8.91 8.28 -8.88
C VAL A 63 8.89 7.59 -7.53
N LYS A 64 10.03 7.53 -6.85
CA LYS A 64 10.07 7.14 -5.44
C LYS A 64 9.51 8.31 -4.61
N LEU A 65 8.32 8.13 -4.07
CA LEU A 65 7.72 9.11 -3.16
C LEU A 65 8.53 9.18 -1.86
N SER A 66 8.26 10.20 -1.05
CA SER A 66 8.81 10.30 0.31
C SER A 66 8.57 8.97 1.03
N GLU A 67 9.67 8.29 1.34
CA GLU A 67 9.62 6.97 1.96
C GLU A 67 9.40 7.14 3.46
N GLY A 68 8.32 6.54 3.95
CA GLY A 68 8.08 6.45 5.38
C GLY A 68 9.10 5.55 6.08
N GLN A 69 8.96 5.43 7.39
CA GLN A 69 9.85 4.59 8.20
C GLN A 69 9.72 3.09 7.92
N TYR A 70 8.63 2.67 7.27
CA TYR A 70 8.22 1.26 7.18
C TYR A 70 7.96 0.78 5.75
N ASN A 71 7.95 1.64 4.74
CA ASN A 71 7.66 1.23 3.37
C ASN A 71 8.47 2.03 2.36
N LYS A 72 8.86 1.39 1.25
CA LYS A 72 9.14 2.07 -0.01
C LYS A 72 7.82 2.31 -0.73
N VAL A 73 7.62 3.52 -1.21
CA VAL A 73 6.42 3.91 -1.96
C VAL A 73 6.85 4.51 -3.27
N PHE A 74 6.31 3.98 -4.37
CA PHE A 74 6.56 4.46 -5.71
C PHE A 74 5.25 4.90 -6.34
N GLN A 75 5.24 6.09 -6.93
CA GLN A 75 4.25 6.46 -7.92
C GLN A 75 4.72 5.95 -9.28
N LEU A 76 3.87 5.17 -9.93
CA LEU A 76 4.13 4.59 -11.24
C LEU A 76 3.16 5.22 -12.24
N THR A 77 3.69 5.90 -13.25
CA THR A 77 2.89 6.49 -14.34
C THR A 77 2.96 5.57 -15.55
N MET A 78 1.80 5.10 -16.00
CA MET A 78 1.67 4.24 -17.17
C MET A 78 1.75 5.03 -18.47
N HIS A 79 2.05 4.36 -19.59
CA HIS A 79 2.10 5.00 -20.92
C HIS A 79 0.76 5.61 -21.36
N ASP A 80 -0.37 5.10 -20.84
CA ASP A 80 -1.71 5.66 -21.08
C ASP A 80 -2.08 6.81 -20.12
N GLY A 81 -1.12 7.28 -19.31
CA GLY A 81 -1.28 8.38 -18.37
C GLY A 81 -1.94 8.00 -17.04
N ARG A 82 -2.37 6.75 -16.84
CA ARG A 82 -2.90 6.30 -15.54
C ARG A 82 -1.78 6.15 -14.53
N GLU A 83 -2.08 6.48 -13.28
CA GLU A 83 -1.13 6.42 -12.18
C GLU A 83 -1.55 5.40 -11.13
N VAL A 84 -0.59 4.64 -10.60
CA VAL A 84 -0.78 3.71 -9.48
C VAL A 84 0.30 3.90 -8.44
N ILE A 85 0.02 3.47 -7.22
CA ILE A 85 0.98 3.40 -6.12
C ILE A 85 1.45 1.97 -5.96
N ALA A 86 2.77 1.77 -5.98
CA ALA A 86 3.41 0.53 -5.57
C ALA A 86 4.03 0.73 -4.19
N LYS A 87 3.59 -0.06 -3.22
CA LYS A 87 4.10 -0.04 -1.86
C LYS A 87 4.80 -1.34 -1.53
N LEU A 88 6.03 -1.26 -1.02
CA LEU A 88 6.82 -2.39 -0.58
C LEU A 88 7.19 -2.20 0.90
N PRO A 89 6.76 -3.08 1.81
CA PRO A 89 7.14 -2.97 3.22
C PRO A 89 8.64 -3.19 3.40
N ASN A 90 9.21 -2.40 4.29
CA ASN A 90 10.57 -2.58 4.79
C ASN A 90 10.62 -3.78 5.76
N PRO A 91 11.78 -4.42 5.95
CA PRO A 91 11.93 -5.50 6.94
C PRO A 91 11.51 -5.14 8.38
N ASN A 92 11.55 -3.85 8.75
CA ASN A 92 11.10 -3.36 10.05
C ASN A 92 9.58 -3.09 10.16
N ALA A 93 8.79 -3.32 9.10
CA ALA A 93 7.36 -3.02 9.07
C ALA A 93 6.49 -3.99 9.89
N GLY A 94 7.07 -5.05 10.42
CA GLY A 94 6.38 -6.05 11.24
C GLY A 94 6.73 -7.46 10.82
N ARG A 95 5.81 -8.39 11.07
CA ARG A 95 6.00 -9.79 10.68
C ARG A 95 5.77 -9.93 9.18
N LEU A 96 6.79 -10.47 8.50
CA LEU A 96 6.72 -10.84 7.07
C LEU A 96 5.45 -11.63 6.79
N HIS A 97 4.91 -11.46 5.58
CA HIS A 97 3.61 -11.97 5.14
C HIS A 97 2.40 -11.36 5.85
N PHE A 98 2.37 -11.37 7.18
CA PHE A 98 1.19 -10.98 7.95
C PHE A 98 0.89 -9.48 7.86
N THR A 99 1.89 -8.60 7.88
CA THR A 99 1.64 -7.15 7.74
C THR A 99 0.95 -6.83 6.40
N THR A 100 1.50 -7.32 5.28
CA THR A 100 0.93 -7.07 3.94
C THR A 100 -0.43 -7.75 3.77
N ALA A 101 -0.55 -9.03 4.16
CA ALA A 101 -1.80 -9.76 4.05
C ALA A 101 -2.92 -9.08 4.86
N SER A 102 -2.58 -8.57 6.06
CA SER A 102 -3.58 -7.92 6.90
C SER A 102 -4.02 -6.57 6.39
N GLU A 103 -3.08 -5.79 5.88
CA GLU A 103 -3.41 -4.52 5.28
C GLU A 103 -4.35 -4.67 4.08
N VAL A 104 -4.06 -5.60 3.18
CA VAL A 104 -4.91 -5.84 2.00
C VAL A 104 -6.29 -6.35 2.42
N ALA A 105 -6.37 -7.28 3.37
CA ALA A 105 -7.64 -7.78 3.90
C ALA A 105 -8.45 -6.65 4.57
N THR A 106 -7.79 -5.74 5.26
CA THR A 106 -8.43 -4.58 5.89
C THR A 106 -8.94 -3.59 4.85
N MET A 107 -8.15 -3.27 3.83
CA MET A 107 -8.59 -2.38 2.74
C MET A 107 -9.78 -2.95 1.97
N ASP A 108 -9.75 -4.25 1.68
CA ASP A 108 -10.86 -4.97 1.04
C ASP A 108 -12.14 -4.90 1.88
N PHE A 109 -12.03 -5.17 3.19
CA PHE A 109 -13.14 -5.05 4.12
C PHE A 109 -13.73 -3.63 4.17
N LEU A 110 -12.88 -2.61 4.34
CA LEU A 110 -13.31 -1.21 4.41
C LEU A 110 -14.02 -0.78 3.11
N ARG A 111 -13.51 -1.20 1.94
CA ARG A 111 -14.09 -0.82 0.64
C ARG A 111 -15.35 -1.60 0.31
N ASN A 112 -15.30 -2.92 0.40
CA ASN A 112 -16.34 -3.79 -0.14
C ASN A 112 -17.43 -4.12 0.89
N THR A 113 -17.12 -4.06 2.19
CA THR A 113 -18.10 -4.31 3.26
C THR A 113 -18.61 -3.02 3.88
N LEU A 114 -17.73 -2.04 4.16
CA LEU A 114 -18.13 -0.77 4.78
C LEU A 114 -18.37 0.37 3.78
N HIS A 115 -18.08 0.16 2.49
CA HIS A 115 -18.24 1.15 1.43
C HIS A 115 -17.50 2.48 1.70
N LEU A 116 -16.37 2.40 2.40
CA LEU A 116 -15.53 3.56 2.70
C LEU A 116 -14.60 3.87 1.52
N PRO A 117 -14.26 5.16 1.31
CA PRO A 117 -13.40 5.59 0.20
C PRO A 117 -11.92 5.31 0.52
N VAL A 118 -11.53 4.04 0.45
CA VAL A 118 -10.12 3.60 0.56
C VAL A 118 -9.59 3.19 -0.82
N PRO A 119 -8.28 3.29 -1.08
CA PRO A 119 -7.71 2.94 -2.38
C PRO A 119 -8.07 1.52 -2.82
N LYS A 120 -8.36 1.31 -4.11
CA LYS A 120 -8.54 -0.04 -4.65
C LYS A 120 -7.19 -0.75 -4.77
N VAL A 121 -7.09 -1.97 -4.26
CA VAL A 121 -5.92 -2.83 -4.53
C VAL A 121 -6.07 -3.46 -5.91
N HIS A 122 -5.06 -3.32 -6.76
CA HIS A 122 -4.99 -3.90 -8.10
C HIS A 122 -4.28 -5.24 -8.11
N ALA A 123 -3.16 -5.34 -7.40
CA ALA A 123 -2.40 -6.57 -7.25
C ALA A 123 -1.58 -6.53 -5.95
N TRP A 124 -1.29 -7.67 -5.36
CA TRP A 124 -0.44 -7.74 -4.17
C TRP A 124 0.21 -9.11 -4.04
N SER A 125 1.31 -9.18 -3.31
CA SER A 125 1.89 -10.43 -2.82
C SER A 125 2.53 -10.18 -1.46
N SER A 126 2.21 -11.03 -0.49
CA SER A 126 2.79 -11.03 0.84
C SER A 126 3.95 -12.02 1.00
N ARG A 127 4.28 -12.78 -0.05
CA ARG A 127 5.34 -13.81 -0.02
C ARG A 127 6.35 -13.53 -1.12
N ALA A 128 7.54 -13.08 -0.71
CA ALA A 128 8.64 -12.76 -1.62
C ALA A 128 9.08 -13.96 -2.48
N SER A 129 8.97 -15.18 -1.95
CA SER A 129 9.29 -16.43 -2.67
C SER A 129 8.34 -16.74 -3.82
N ASP A 130 7.12 -16.21 -3.76
CA ASP A 130 6.01 -16.66 -4.61
C ASP A 130 5.81 -15.74 -5.81
N ASN A 131 6.66 -14.72 -5.96
CA ASN A 131 6.48 -13.70 -6.98
C ASN A 131 7.82 -13.25 -7.60
N ALA A 132 7.77 -12.81 -8.86
CA ALA A 132 8.96 -12.42 -9.61
C ALA A 132 9.60 -11.10 -9.17
N VAL A 133 8.92 -10.30 -8.34
CA VAL A 133 9.49 -9.07 -7.76
C VAL A 133 10.52 -9.41 -6.69
N GLY A 134 10.38 -10.56 -6.03
CA GLY A 134 11.31 -11.01 -4.97
C GLY A 134 11.14 -10.23 -3.66
N ALA A 135 10.00 -9.56 -3.48
CA ALA A 135 9.64 -8.82 -2.28
C ALA A 135 8.12 -8.84 -2.08
N GLU A 136 7.68 -8.45 -0.88
CA GLU A 136 6.28 -8.14 -0.64
C GLU A 136 5.91 -6.83 -1.34
N TYR A 137 4.68 -6.75 -1.87
CA TYR A 137 4.19 -5.52 -2.49
C TYR A 137 2.66 -5.42 -2.44
N ILE A 138 2.19 -4.17 -2.52
CA ILE A 138 0.80 -3.81 -2.82
C ILE A 138 0.83 -2.80 -3.97
N ILE A 139 0.18 -3.12 -5.08
CA ILE A 139 -0.14 -2.20 -6.18
C ILE A 139 -1.58 -1.74 -5.97
N MET A 140 -1.80 -0.44 -5.84
CA MET A 140 -3.09 0.14 -5.53
C MET A 140 -3.33 1.46 -6.25
N GLU A 141 -4.59 1.88 -6.27
CA GLU A 141 -5.07 3.14 -6.82
C GLU A 141 -4.35 4.34 -6.19
N LYS A 142 -3.85 5.27 -7.02
CA LYS A 142 -3.45 6.60 -6.55
C LYS A 142 -4.70 7.44 -6.28
N GLN A 143 -4.88 7.90 -5.04
CA GLN A 143 -6.01 8.77 -4.70
C GLN A 143 -5.81 10.17 -5.25
N ALA A 144 -6.79 10.67 -5.99
CA ALA A 144 -6.82 12.06 -6.42
C ALA A 144 -7.15 12.95 -5.21
N GLY A 145 -6.37 14.02 -5.03
CA GLY A 145 -6.62 15.00 -3.99
C GLY A 145 -5.35 15.67 -3.49
N THR A 146 -5.53 16.46 -2.43
CA THR A 146 -4.45 17.17 -1.74
C THR A 146 -4.45 16.74 -0.29
N MET A 147 -3.27 16.65 0.32
CA MET A 147 -3.17 16.31 1.74
C MET A 147 -3.88 17.38 2.59
N LEU A 148 -4.67 16.94 3.57
CA LEU A 148 -5.41 17.85 4.44
C LEU A 148 -4.46 18.79 5.20
N SER A 149 -3.27 18.32 5.58
CA SER A 149 -2.23 19.12 6.23
C SER A 149 -1.85 20.39 5.46
N ASP A 150 -1.81 20.29 4.14
CA ASP A 150 -1.34 21.37 3.26
C ASP A 150 -2.41 22.45 3.14
N MET A 151 -3.68 22.05 3.28
CA MET A 151 -4.83 22.94 3.14
C MET A 151 -5.34 23.46 4.48
N TRP A 152 -5.14 22.72 5.58
CA TRP A 152 -5.87 22.94 6.84
C TRP A 152 -5.82 24.38 7.33
N GLU A 153 -4.64 25.00 7.37
CA GLU A 153 -4.51 26.39 7.87
C GLU A 153 -5.20 27.43 6.98
N THR A 154 -5.34 27.15 5.68
CA THR A 154 -6.00 28.05 4.71
C THR A 154 -7.52 27.91 4.67
N MET A 155 -8.07 26.83 5.25
CA MET A 155 -9.50 26.54 5.20
C MET A 155 -10.31 27.41 6.18
N ARG A 156 -11.49 27.83 5.74
CA ARG A 156 -12.46 28.56 6.59
C ARG A 156 -13.06 27.62 7.64
N GLY A 157 -13.49 28.18 8.78
CA GLY A 157 -14.08 27.40 9.88
C GLY A 157 -15.25 26.49 9.46
N LYS A 158 -16.13 26.96 8.56
CA LYS A 158 -17.21 26.14 8.01
C LYS A 158 -16.69 24.92 7.23
N GLN A 159 -15.62 25.06 6.45
CA GLN A 159 -15.02 23.97 5.69
C GLN A 159 -14.33 22.97 6.63
N LYS A 160 -13.59 23.46 7.64
CA LYS A 160 -13.00 22.60 8.69
C LYS A 160 -14.07 21.76 9.39
N ALA A 161 -15.19 22.38 9.78
CA ALA A 161 -16.30 21.68 10.41
C ALA A 161 -16.92 20.59 9.50
N GLN A 162 -17.01 20.84 8.19
CA GLN A 162 -17.47 19.83 7.22
C GLN A 162 -16.52 18.64 7.13
N ILE A 163 -15.21 18.86 7.10
CA ILE A 163 -14.20 17.79 7.10
C ILE A 163 -14.28 16.97 8.40
N VAL A 164 -14.35 17.64 9.56
CA VAL A 164 -14.49 16.95 10.86
C VAL A 164 -15.75 16.08 10.87
N LYS A 165 -16.88 16.57 10.33
CA LYS A 165 -18.10 15.78 10.22
C LYS A 165 -17.90 14.52 9.36
N GLN A 166 -17.21 14.64 8.21
CA GLN A 166 -16.90 13.48 7.36
C GLN A 166 -16.03 12.45 8.09
N ILE A 167 -15.04 12.89 8.86
CA ILE A 167 -14.19 12.00 9.68
C ILE A 167 -15.05 11.26 10.71
N VAL A 168 -15.92 11.97 11.43
CA VAL A 168 -16.84 11.37 12.41
C VAL A 168 -17.76 10.34 11.76
N ASP A 169 -18.27 10.60 10.55
CA ASP A 169 -19.12 9.66 9.83
C ASP A 169 -18.37 8.38 9.45
N ILE A 170 -17.09 8.50 9.04
CA ILE A 170 -16.20 7.34 8.78
C ILE A 170 -15.94 6.56 10.07
N GLU A 171 -15.54 7.23 11.15
CA GLU A 171 -15.26 6.61 12.45
C GLU A 171 -16.48 5.88 13.00
N LYS A 172 -17.67 6.50 12.92
CA LYS A 172 -18.93 5.89 13.33
C LYS A 172 -19.23 4.62 12.52
N THR A 173 -18.96 4.65 11.21
CA THR A 173 -19.15 3.49 10.34
C THR A 173 -18.25 2.33 10.76
N ILE A 174 -16.95 2.60 10.96
CA ILE A 174 -15.97 1.60 11.42
C ILE A 174 -16.35 1.07 12.80
N ALA A 175 -16.63 1.95 13.76
CA ALA A 175 -16.95 1.60 15.15
C ALA A 175 -18.26 0.81 15.28
N SER A 176 -19.19 0.94 14.34
CA SER A 176 -20.44 0.17 14.34
C SER A 176 -20.26 -1.30 13.94
N THR A 177 -19.07 -1.66 13.46
CA THR A 177 -18.72 -3.03 13.07
C THR A 177 -18.41 -3.86 14.30
N LYS A 178 -19.07 -5.01 14.43
CA LYS A 178 -18.78 -5.98 15.49
C LYS A 178 -17.98 -7.15 14.94
N PHE A 179 -16.87 -7.45 15.59
CA PHE A 179 -16.08 -8.65 15.33
C PHE A 179 -16.24 -9.64 16.47
N THR A 180 -16.25 -10.93 16.16
CA THR A 180 -16.29 -12.00 17.16
C THR A 180 -14.92 -12.22 17.84
N LYS A 181 -13.84 -11.67 17.28
CA LYS A 181 -12.46 -11.75 17.78
C LYS A 181 -11.73 -10.40 17.72
N LEU A 182 -10.75 -10.24 18.59
CA LEU A 182 -9.74 -9.16 18.53
C LEU A 182 -8.58 -9.58 17.60
N GLY A 183 -7.77 -8.64 17.10
CA GLY A 183 -6.54 -8.97 16.34
C GLY A 183 -6.36 -8.23 15.02
N ALA A 184 -5.93 -8.91 13.96
CA ALA A 184 -5.74 -8.36 12.60
C ALA A 184 -6.60 -9.11 11.56
N LEU A 185 -7.18 -8.42 10.57
CA LEU A 185 -7.96 -9.08 9.51
C LEU A 185 -7.01 -9.76 8.52
N TYR A 186 -7.38 -10.89 7.95
CA TYR A 186 -6.63 -11.69 6.96
C TYR A 186 -7.59 -12.41 6.02
N TYR A 187 -7.16 -12.89 4.86
CA TYR A 187 -7.94 -13.91 4.15
C TYR A 187 -7.73 -15.29 4.77
N LYS A 188 -8.71 -16.18 4.60
CA LYS A 188 -8.62 -17.56 5.12
C LYS A 188 -7.32 -18.27 4.70
N ARG A 189 -6.90 -18.10 3.45
CA ARG A 189 -5.67 -18.70 2.89
C ARG A 189 -4.36 -18.19 3.52
N ASP A 190 -4.40 -17.03 4.17
CA ASP A 190 -3.21 -16.39 4.74
C ASP A 190 -2.96 -16.82 6.19
N LEU A 191 -3.89 -17.58 6.78
CA LEU A 191 -3.80 -18.14 8.12
C LEU A 191 -3.44 -19.63 8.11
N PRO A 192 -2.77 -20.14 9.18
CA PRO A 192 -2.57 -21.57 9.38
C PRO A 192 -3.89 -22.34 9.48
N SER A 193 -3.86 -23.63 9.14
CA SER A 193 -5.07 -24.46 9.00
C SER A 193 -5.91 -24.63 10.26
N SER A 194 -5.35 -24.35 11.44
CA SER A 194 -6.05 -24.41 12.74
C SER A 194 -7.07 -23.29 12.95
N ASP A 195 -7.10 -22.24 12.12
CA ASP A 195 -7.98 -21.07 12.29
C ASP A 195 -9.16 -21.02 11.30
N HIS A 196 -9.52 -22.16 10.69
CA HIS A 196 -10.43 -22.22 9.55
C HIS A 196 -11.93 -22.31 9.85
N ASP A 197 -12.33 -22.51 11.11
CA ASP A 197 -13.67 -22.98 11.48
C ASP A 197 -14.62 -21.93 12.11
N THR A 198 -14.24 -20.64 12.21
CA THR A 198 -15.10 -19.63 12.88
C THR A 198 -15.50 -18.46 11.98
N VAL A 199 -16.81 -18.28 11.73
CA VAL A 199 -17.39 -17.15 10.98
C VAL A 199 -16.93 -15.82 11.59
N LEU A 200 -16.37 -14.95 10.76
CA LEU A 200 -15.64 -13.76 11.22
C LEU A 200 -16.52 -12.51 11.35
N TYR A 201 -17.37 -12.33 10.36
CA TYR A 201 -18.20 -11.15 10.18
C TYR A 201 -19.59 -11.62 9.76
N VAL A 202 -20.57 -11.23 10.57
CA VAL A 202 -21.98 -11.35 10.25
C VAL A 202 -22.44 -9.92 9.99
N ASP A 203 -22.92 -9.65 8.79
CA ASP A 203 -23.44 -8.33 8.46
C ASP A 203 -24.68 -8.00 9.30
N ARG A 204 -25.19 -6.76 9.19
CA ARG A 204 -26.40 -6.36 9.92
C ARG A 204 -27.65 -7.16 9.54
N ALA A 205 -27.62 -7.88 8.41
CA ALA A 205 -28.70 -8.71 7.89
C ALA A 205 -28.55 -10.19 8.25
N GLY A 206 -27.47 -10.59 8.94
CA GLY A 206 -27.22 -11.99 9.32
C GLY A 206 -26.44 -12.79 8.28
N ASN A 207 -25.96 -12.18 7.18
CA ASN A 207 -25.22 -12.89 6.14
C ASN A 207 -23.73 -12.99 6.48
N GLU A 208 -23.13 -14.12 6.08
CA GLU A 208 -21.69 -14.31 6.12
C GLU A 208 -21.02 -13.37 5.09
N GLY A 209 -20.14 -12.48 5.55
CA GLY A 209 -19.37 -11.61 4.66
C GLY A 209 -18.32 -12.37 3.83
N PRO A 210 -17.68 -11.71 2.85
CA PRO A 210 -16.61 -12.32 2.05
C PRO A 210 -15.49 -12.86 2.95
N GLN A 211 -14.78 -13.90 2.45
CA GLN A 211 -13.92 -14.88 3.14
C GLN A 211 -12.73 -14.31 3.97
N LEU A 212 -13.00 -13.43 4.92
CA LEU A 212 -12.04 -12.80 5.81
C LEU A 212 -12.00 -13.57 7.14
N ARG A 213 -10.82 -13.68 7.76
CA ARG A 213 -10.54 -14.33 9.05
C ARG A 213 -9.62 -13.43 9.92
N ARG A 214 -9.53 -13.66 11.24
CA ARG A 214 -8.71 -12.88 12.21
C ARG A 214 -8.17 -13.83 13.26
N THR A 215 -6.91 -13.61 13.66
CA THR A 215 -6.23 -14.28 14.78
C THR A 215 -6.45 -13.50 16.07
#